data_AF-A0A954XRR4-F1
#
_entry.id   AF-A0A954XRR4-F1
#
_cell.length_a   1.000
_cell.length_b   1.000
_cell.length_c   1.000
_cell.angle_alpha   90.00
_cell.angle_beta   90.00
_cell.angle_gamma   90.00
#
_symmetry.space_group_name_H-M   'P 1'
#
loop_
_entity.id
_entity.type
_entity.pdbx_description
1 polymer ?
#
loop_
_entity_poly.entity_id
_entity_poly.type
_entity_poly.pdbx_seq_one_letter_code
_entity_poly.pdbx_strand_id
1 'polypeptide(L)'
;SADATVGAEFHDLLQGFAHILGGCARDTDLVARYSTDEFVVLMPQTTIAGATVFGERVRKRVAAGLDCVFSGGIVEVLAEDTPETLLSRADSALYSARASESSCLFQHNGKTIRRHDEEPAVEHLEADCQAVAEEPVLAATAADGGPDGLLE
;
A
#
# COMPACT_ATOMS: atom_id res chain seq x y z
N SER A 1 12.32 14.19 40.08
CA SER A 1 13.14 12.97 39.87
C SER A 1 12.49 12.02 38.88
N ALA A 2 11.19 11.70 38.99
CA ALA A 2 10.49 10.84 38.02
C ALA A 2 10.28 11.46 36.61
N ASP A 3 10.05 12.78 36.54
CA ASP A 3 9.77 13.51 35.29
C ASP A 3 10.95 13.48 34.29
N ALA A 4 12.18 13.47 34.79
CA ALA A 4 13.39 13.40 33.97
C ALA A 4 13.65 12.00 33.40
N THR A 5 13.26 10.94 34.11
CA THR A 5 13.42 9.54 33.66
C THR A 5 12.48 9.23 32.50
N VAL A 6 11.21 9.63 32.61
CA VAL A 6 10.22 9.45 31.52
C VAL A 6 10.64 10.19 30.25
N GLY A 7 11.19 11.41 30.40
CA GLY A 7 11.70 12.17 29.27
C GLY A 7 12.90 11.51 28.56
N ALA A 8 13.79 10.87 29.32
CA ALA A 8 14.94 10.14 28.77
C ALA A 8 14.51 8.85 28.04
N GLU A 9 13.62 8.06 28.64
CA GLU A 9 13.07 6.84 28.01
C GLU A 9 12.33 7.15 26.71
N PHE A 10 11.56 8.24 26.69
CA PHE A 10 10.86 8.68 25.48
C PHE A 10 11.84 9.15 24.39
N HIS A 11 12.92 9.84 24.77
CA HIS A 11 13.95 10.26 23.84
C HIS A 11 14.64 9.06 23.18
N ASP A 12 14.99 8.03 23.95
CA ASP A 12 15.63 6.81 23.45
C ASP A 12 14.71 6.05 22.49
N LEU A 13 13.40 6.00 22.78
CA LEU A 13 12.40 5.43 21.88
C LEU A 13 12.36 6.17 20.54
N LEU A 14 12.39 7.50 20.55
CA LEU A 14 12.40 8.31 19.32
C LEU A 14 13.69 8.13 18.51
N GLN A 15 14.84 7.98 19.18
CA GLN A 15 16.11 7.65 18.51
C GLN A 15 16.05 6.27 17.86
N GLY A 16 15.55 5.27 18.59
CA GLY A 16 15.36 3.91 18.07
C GLY A 16 14.41 3.89 16.87
N PHE A 17 13.32 4.64 16.93
CA PHE A 17 12.37 4.76 15.83
C PHE A 17 13.00 5.42 14.60
N ALA A 18 13.75 6.51 14.78
CA ALA A 18 14.49 7.15 13.69
C ALA A 18 15.51 6.21 13.03
N HIS A 19 16.19 5.37 13.83
CA HIS A 19 17.12 4.36 13.31
C HIS A 19 16.40 3.29 12.48
N ILE A 20 15.23 2.82 12.94
CA ILE A 20 14.40 1.86 12.19
C ILE A 20 13.93 2.47 10.86
N LEU A 21 13.45 3.71 10.87
CA LEU A 21 13.03 4.41 9.65
C LEU A 21 14.18 4.57 8.67
N GLY A 22 15.33 5.06 9.14
CA GLY A 22 16.53 5.23 8.31
C GLY A 22 17.04 3.91 7.74
N GLY A 23 17.05 2.84 8.54
CA GLY A 23 17.44 1.49 8.07
C GLY A 23 16.41 0.81 7.15
N CYS A 24 15.21 1.38 7.01
CA CYS A 24 14.18 0.94 6.07
C CYS A 24 14.15 1.79 4.80
N ALA A 25 14.57 3.05 4.88
CA ALA A 25 14.54 4.03 3.79
C ALA A 25 15.62 3.74 2.75
N ARG A 26 15.35 4.13 1.51
CA ARG A 26 16.36 4.18 0.44
C ARG A 26 17.14 5.48 0.54
N ASP A 27 18.28 5.55 -0.13
CA ASP A 27 19.08 6.78 -0.20
C ASP A 27 18.34 7.96 -0.85
N THR A 28 17.31 7.66 -1.67
CA THR A 28 16.46 8.66 -2.32
C THR A 28 15.30 9.14 -1.44
N ASP A 29 14.99 8.41 -0.37
CA ASP A 29 13.86 8.72 0.50
C ASP A 29 14.30 9.72 1.58
N LEU A 30 13.44 10.68 1.91
CA LEU A 30 13.71 11.64 2.98
C LEU A 30 12.93 11.27 4.22
N VAL A 31 13.65 10.95 5.31
CA VAL A 31 13.06 10.77 6.64
C VAL A 31 13.24 12.05 7.44
N ALA A 32 12.15 12.63 7.92
CA ALA A 32 12.16 13.84 8.74
C ALA A 32 11.31 13.66 9.99
N ARG A 33 11.77 14.23 11.11
CA ARG A 33 10.94 14.39 12.31
C ARG A 33 10.10 15.66 12.12
N TYR A 34 8.78 15.50 12.05
CA TYR A 34 7.86 16.60 11.79
C TYR A 34 7.47 17.32 13.08
N SER A 35 7.22 16.57 14.15
CA SER A 35 6.82 17.11 15.45
C SER A 35 7.54 16.41 16.61
N THR A 36 7.05 16.58 17.83
CA THR A 36 7.64 15.97 19.03
C THR A 36 7.61 14.45 18.99
N ASP A 37 6.64 13.83 18.33
CA ASP A 37 6.43 12.38 18.30
C ASP A 37 6.04 11.87 16.91
N GLU A 38 6.05 12.73 15.89
CA GLU A 38 5.67 12.38 14.52
C GLU A 38 6.83 12.49 13.55
N PHE A 39 6.83 11.56 12.60
CA PHE A 39 7.81 11.46 11.53
C PHE A 39 7.10 11.43 10.20
N VAL A 40 7.72 12.03 9.19
CA VAL A 40 7.28 12.03 7.81
C VAL A 40 8.37 11.39 6.97
N VAL A 41 7.96 10.52 6.04
CA VAL A 41 8.85 9.93 5.05
C VAL A 41 8.35 10.33 3.67
N LEU A 42 9.17 11.08 2.93
CA LEU A 42 8.91 11.35 1.51
C LEU A 42 9.61 10.30 0.67
N MET A 43 8.86 9.63 -0.19
CA MET A 43 9.34 8.53 -1.03
C MET A 43 9.16 8.89 -2.51
N PRO A 44 10.15 9.53 -3.16
CA PRO A 44 10.07 9.86 -4.57
C PRO A 44 9.82 8.61 -5.43
N GLN A 45 9.07 8.78 -6.52
CA GLN A 45 8.81 7.71 -7.50
C GLN A 45 8.27 6.41 -6.88
N THR A 46 7.51 6.53 -5.80
CA THR A 46 6.96 5.38 -5.07
C THR A 46 5.44 5.44 -5.12
N THR A 47 4.84 4.37 -5.63
CA THR A 47 3.39 4.19 -5.65
C THR A 47 2.86 3.87 -4.24
N ILE A 48 1.56 4.01 -4.04
CA ILE A 48 0.93 3.66 -2.75
C ILE A 48 1.23 2.21 -2.32
N ALA A 49 1.31 1.27 -3.27
CA ALA A 49 1.66 -0.13 -3.00
C ALA A 49 3.11 -0.28 -2.49
N GLY A 50 4.05 0.44 -3.10
CA GLY A 50 5.45 0.44 -2.65
C GLY A 50 5.62 1.08 -1.27
N ALA A 51 4.95 2.21 -1.03
CA ALA A 51 4.96 2.89 0.26
C ALA A 51 4.33 2.03 1.37
N THR A 52 3.28 1.29 1.02
CA THR A 52 2.64 0.31 1.88
C THR A 52 3.58 -0.82 2.32
N VAL A 53 4.34 -1.40 1.38
CA VAL A 53 5.37 -2.40 1.71
C VAL A 53 6.44 -1.82 2.64
N PHE A 54 6.82 -0.56 2.44
CA PHE A 54 7.73 0.14 3.36
C PHE A 54 7.11 0.29 4.75
N GLY A 55 5.87 0.76 4.85
CA GLY A 55 5.15 0.92 6.12
C GLY A 55 5.05 -0.39 6.91
N GLU A 56 4.71 -1.50 6.25
CA GLU A 56 4.65 -2.82 6.88
C GLU A 56 6.01 -3.30 7.38
N ARG A 57 7.08 -3.01 6.62
CA ARG A 57 8.44 -3.33 7.05
C ARG A 57 8.81 -2.54 8.31
N VAL A 58 8.47 -1.26 8.37
CA VAL A 58 8.66 -0.42 9.57
C VAL A 58 7.85 -0.99 10.73
N ARG A 59 6.55 -1.26 10.54
CA ARG A 59 5.67 -1.84 11.56
C ARG A 59 6.26 -3.10 12.19
N LYS A 60 6.71 -4.05 11.38
CA LYS A 60 7.32 -5.30 11.85
C LYS A 60 8.61 -5.08 12.64
N ARG A 61 9.46 -4.14 12.21
CA ARG A 61 10.71 -3.81 12.92
C ARG A 61 10.46 -3.09 14.24
N VAL A 62 9.48 -2.18 14.28
CA VAL A 62 9.07 -1.52 15.53
C VAL A 62 8.56 -2.56 16.51
N ALA A 63 7.60 -3.40 16.11
CA ALA A 63 7.03 -4.43 16.98
C ALA A 63 8.07 -5.44 17.53
N ALA A 64 9.18 -5.63 16.82
CA ALA A 64 10.26 -6.52 17.25
C ALA A 64 11.35 -5.83 18.10
N GLY A 65 11.48 -4.50 17.99
CA GLY A 65 12.64 -3.77 18.49
C GLY A 65 12.33 -2.64 19.47
N LEU A 66 11.09 -2.18 19.55
CA LEU A 66 10.65 -1.10 20.42
C LEU A 66 9.34 -1.48 21.11
N ASP A 67 9.22 -1.15 22.39
CA ASP A 67 7.98 -1.34 23.15
C ASP A 67 7.04 -0.15 22.92
N CYS A 68 6.54 -0.01 21.69
CA CYS A 68 5.62 1.06 21.32
C CYS A 68 4.64 0.67 20.21
N VAL A 69 3.53 1.40 20.13
CA VAL A 69 2.54 1.25 19.07
C VAL A 69 2.89 2.21 17.92
N PHE A 70 3.05 1.65 16.73
CA PHE A 70 3.25 2.41 15.51
C PHE A 70 1.99 2.42 14.65
N SER A 71 1.51 3.62 14.32
CA SER A 71 0.41 3.85 13.38
C SER A 71 0.86 4.84 12.32
N GLY A 72 0.38 4.67 11.09
CA GLY A 72 0.84 5.45 9.94
C GLY A 72 -0.24 5.73 8.92
N GLY A 73 -0.17 6.92 8.31
CA GLY A 73 -0.95 7.31 7.13
C GLY A 73 -0.08 7.30 5.88
N ILE A 74 -0.55 6.67 4.81
CA ILE A 74 0.17 6.51 3.55
C ILE A 74 -0.63 7.19 2.44
N VAL A 75 0.03 8.04 1.68
CA VAL A 75 -0.60 8.78 0.58
C VAL A 75 0.28 8.75 -0.65
N GLU A 76 -0.36 8.74 -1.81
CA GLU A 76 0.30 8.96 -3.10
C GLU A 76 0.00 10.39 -3.57
N VAL A 77 1.04 11.04 -4.10
CA VAL A 77 0.96 12.40 -4.64
C VAL A 77 0.11 12.39 -5.90
N LEU A 78 -0.91 13.23 -5.94
CA LEU A 78 -1.77 13.47 -7.10
C LEU A 78 -1.36 14.76 -7.82
N ALA A 79 -1.76 14.89 -9.08
CA ALA A 79 -1.39 16.03 -9.91
C ALA A 79 -1.87 17.39 -9.37
N GLU A 80 -2.94 17.38 -8.56
CA GLU A 80 -3.56 18.55 -7.94
C GLU A 80 -3.14 18.78 -6.49
N ASP A 81 -2.28 17.93 -5.93
CA ASP A 81 -1.81 18.08 -4.56
C ASP A 81 -0.82 19.25 -4.45
N THR A 82 -1.12 20.18 -3.54
CA THR A 82 -0.12 21.06 -2.92
C THR A 82 0.53 20.34 -1.72
N PRO A 83 1.70 20.79 -1.23
CA PRO A 83 2.31 20.23 -0.03
C PRO A 83 1.36 20.17 1.17
N GLU A 84 0.51 21.19 1.34
CA GLU A 84 -0.48 21.27 2.42
C GLU A 84 -1.58 20.23 2.26
N THR A 85 -2.12 20.07 1.04
CA THR A 85 -3.18 19.08 0.77
C THR A 85 -2.67 17.64 0.89
N LEU A 86 -1.43 17.39 0.45
CA LEU A 86 -0.78 16.09 0.58
C LEU A 86 -0.61 15.71 2.05
N LEU A 87 -0.09 16.65 2.86
CA LEU A 87 0.12 16.44 4.28
C LEU A 87 -1.22 16.27 5.01
N SER A 88 -2.23 17.09 4.70
CA SER A 88 -3.56 16.99 5.28
C SER A 88 -4.22 15.62 5.02
N ARG A 89 -4.01 15.04 3.83
CA ARG A 89 -4.47 13.67 3.52
C ARG A 89 -3.70 12.61 4.31
N ALA A 90 -2.40 12.78 4.50
CA ALA A 90 -1.59 11.87 5.30
C ALA A 90 -2.03 11.90 6.77
N ASP A 91 -2.28 13.09 7.31
CA ASP A 91 -2.81 13.28 8.67
C ASP A 91 -4.19 12.66 8.82
N SER A 92 -5.07 12.81 7.82
CA SER A 92 -6.41 12.21 7.85
C SER A 92 -6.35 10.68 7.88
N ALA A 93 -5.45 10.07 7.10
CA ALA A 93 -5.20 8.63 7.15
C ALA A 93 -4.61 8.20 8.51
N LEU A 94 -3.63 8.94 9.03
CA LEU A 94 -3.04 8.68 10.34
C LEU A 94 -4.06 8.81 11.48
N TYR A 95 -4.98 9.77 11.38
CA TYR A 95 -6.06 9.95 12.34
C TYR A 95 -6.96 8.70 12.41
N SER A 96 -7.35 8.14 11.25
CA SER A 96 -8.09 6.87 11.19
C SER A 96 -7.31 5.71 11.82
N ALA A 97 -5.99 5.68 11.66
CA ALA A 97 -5.14 4.68 12.29
C ALA A 97 -5.09 4.82 13.81
N ARG A 98 -4.92 6.05 14.33
CA ARG A 98 -4.89 6.33 15.77
C ARG A 98 -6.24 6.04 16.45
N ALA A 99 -7.36 6.21 15.75
CA ALA A 99 -8.68 5.86 16.26
C ALA A 99 -8.88 4.35 16.49
N SER A 100 -8.01 3.50 15.94
CA SER A 100 -8.12 2.03 16.06
C SER A 100 -7.37 1.44 17.27
N GLU A 101 -6.74 2.28 18.12
CA GLU A 101 -5.99 1.93 19.35
C GLU A 101 -4.92 0.82 19.20
N SER A 102 -4.56 0.46 17.97
CA SER A 102 -3.70 -0.66 17.63
C SER A 102 -2.76 -0.29 16.48
N SER A 103 -1.67 -1.04 16.34
CA SER A 103 -0.68 -0.79 15.28
C SER A 103 -1.25 -1.11 13.90
N CYS A 104 -1.66 -0.08 13.17
CA CYS A 104 -2.28 -0.20 11.87
C CYS A 104 -1.83 0.91 10.90
N LEU A 105 -1.96 0.62 9.61
CA LEU A 105 -1.64 1.53 8.53
C LEU A 105 -2.92 1.83 7.76
N PHE A 106 -3.11 3.10 7.40
CA PHE A 106 -4.20 3.55 6.55
C PHE A 106 -3.64 4.22 5.31
N GLN A 107 -4.36 4.10 4.20
CA GLN A 107 -4.00 4.61 2.90
C GLN A 107 -5.06 5.61 2.43
N HIS A 108 -4.64 6.74 1.82
CA HIS A 108 -5.53 7.72 1.20
C HIS A 108 -5.14 7.99 -0.26
N ASN A 109 -5.99 7.57 -1.19
CA ASN A 109 -5.77 7.66 -2.65
C ASN A 109 -6.35 8.94 -3.30
N GLY A 110 -6.88 9.86 -2.50
CA GLY A 110 -7.50 11.12 -2.93
C GLY A 110 -9.01 11.12 -2.81
N LYS A 111 -9.63 9.93 -2.76
CA LYS A 111 -11.09 9.77 -2.68
C LYS A 111 -11.55 9.04 -1.43
N THR A 112 -10.78 8.04 -0.99
CA THR A 112 -11.15 7.18 0.13
C THR A 112 -9.97 6.92 1.06
N ILE A 113 -10.24 6.83 2.36
CA ILE A 113 -9.32 6.31 3.38
C ILE A 113 -9.66 4.84 3.62
N ARG A 114 -8.65 3.96 3.57
CA ARG A 114 -8.82 2.52 3.79
C ARG A 114 -7.72 1.97 4.68
N ARG A 115 -8.03 0.93 5.48
CA ARG A 115 -7.02 0.21 6.24
C ARG A 115 -6.20 -0.66 5.29
N HIS A 116 -4.89 -0.73 5.48
CA HIS A 116 -4.03 -1.54 4.61
C HIS A 116 -4.35 -3.04 4.68
N ASP A 117 -4.66 -3.57 5.88
CA ASP A 117 -4.96 -4.99 6.07
C ASP A 117 -6.31 -5.43 5.45
N GLU A 118 -7.15 -4.49 5.01
CA GLU A 118 -8.40 -4.79 4.31
C GLU A 118 -8.11 -4.94 2.82
N GLU A 119 -8.37 -6.13 2.26
CA GLU A 119 -8.25 -6.37 0.82
C GLU A 119 -9.03 -5.29 0.04
N PRO A 120 -8.47 -4.80 -1.08
CA PRO A 120 -9.18 -3.83 -1.88
C PRO A 120 -10.51 -4.44 -2.29
N ALA A 121 -11.63 -3.82 -1.91
CA ALA A 121 -12.89 -4.03 -2.59
C ALA A 121 -12.62 -3.78 -4.07
N VAL A 122 -12.47 -4.87 -4.83
CA VAL A 122 -12.25 -4.89 -6.27
C VAL A 122 -13.49 -4.22 -6.86
N GLU A 123 -13.36 -2.95 -7.25
CA GLU A 123 -14.30 -2.39 -8.22
C GLU A 123 -14.06 -3.19 -9.50
N HIS A 124 -15.02 -4.07 -9.80
CA HIS A 124 -15.19 -4.64 -11.13
C HIS A 124 -15.43 -3.48 -12.10
N LEU A 125 -14.36 -2.88 -12.60
CA LEU A 125 -14.40 -2.17 -13.86
C LEU A 125 -14.20 -3.23 -14.93
N GLU A 126 -15.32 -3.75 -15.43
CA GLU A 126 -15.38 -4.58 -16.61
C GLU A 126 -14.56 -3.89 -17.71
N ALA A 127 -13.43 -4.50 -18.05
CA ALA A 127 -12.66 -4.09 -19.20
C ALA A 127 -13.47 -4.44 -20.44
N ASP A 128 -14.09 -3.43 -21.05
CA ASP A 128 -14.48 -3.45 -22.47
C ASP A 128 -13.20 -3.56 -23.31
N CYS A 129 -12.67 -4.78 -23.39
CA CYS A 129 -11.63 -5.19 -24.30
C CYS A 129 -12.09 -6.49 -24.98
N GLN A 130 -13.08 -6.40 -25.84
CA GLN A 130 -13.33 -7.42 -26.86
C GLN A 130 -13.13 -6.80 -28.24
N ALA A 131 -11.93 -6.95 -28.79
CA ALA A 131 -11.69 -6.77 -30.20
C ALA A 131 -11.36 -8.12 -30.86
N VAL A 132 -12.11 -8.39 -31.94
CA VAL A 132 -11.88 -9.21 -33.14
C VAL A 132 -11.93 -10.76 -33.14
N ALA A 133 -12.58 -11.23 -34.23
CA ALA A 133 -12.50 -12.52 -34.95
C ALA A 133 -13.52 -13.60 -34.49
N GLU A 134 -14.39 -14.24 -35.29
CA GLU A 134 -14.48 -14.49 -36.74
C GLU A 134 -15.93 -14.76 -37.22
N GLU A 135 -16.15 -14.68 -38.53
CA GLU A 135 -17.41 -14.96 -39.23
C GLU A 135 -17.86 -16.44 -39.16
N PRO A 136 -19.17 -16.75 -39.23
CA PRO A 136 -19.66 -18.12 -39.16
C PRO A 136 -19.68 -18.81 -40.54
N VAL A 137 -18.87 -19.86 -40.73
CA VAL A 137 -19.06 -20.83 -41.81
C VAL A 137 -20.05 -21.90 -41.34
N LEU A 138 -21.12 -22.03 -42.12
CA LEU A 138 -22.30 -22.86 -41.87
C LEU A 138 -22.11 -24.32 -42.30
N ALA A 139 -22.58 -25.23 -41.43
CA ALA A 139 -23.15 -26.57 -41.67
C ALA A 139 -22.32 -27.73 -42.26
N ALA A 140 -22.03 -28.69 -41.36
CA ALA A 140 -22.44 -30.10 -41.36
C ALA A 140 -22.76 -30.82 -42.70
N THR A 141 -22.07 -31.96 -42.94
CA THR A 141 -22.72 -33.26 -43.22
C THR A 141 -21.89 -34.42 -42.64
N ALA A 142 -22.59 -35.49 -42.26
CA ALA A 142 -22.06 -36.75 -41.72
C ALA A 142 -21.89 -37.84 -42.80
N ALA A 143 -21.26 -38.96 -42.40
CA ALA A 143 -21.17 -40.33 -42.97
C ALA A 143 -19.69 -40.74 -43.15
N ASP A 144 -19.08 -41.49 -42.23
CA ASP A 144 -19.26 -42.92 -41.89
C ASP A 144 -18.70 -43.90 -42.94
N GLY A 145 -17.78 -44.77 -42.48
CA GLY A 145 -17.44 -46.09 -43.03
C GLY A 145 -16.79 -46.22 -44.41
N GLY A 146 -15.49 -46.58 -44.46
CA GLY A 146 -14.96 -47.47 -45.51
C GLY A 146 -15.23 -48.95 -45.17
N PRO A 147 -14.58 -49.95 -45.80
CA PRO A 147 -13.75 -49.96 -47.02
C PRO A 147 -14.18 -51.09 -48.01
N ASP A 148 -13.29 -51.47 -48.94
CA ASP A 148 -13.35 -52.61 -49.88
C ASP A 148 -14.30 -52.41 -51.08
N GLY A 149 -13.99 -52.76 -52.33
CA GLY A 149 -13.01 -53.67 -52.90
C GLY A 149 -13.66 -54.27 -54.17
N LEU A 150 -12.82 -54.63 -55.14
CA LEU A 150 -13.11 -55.46 -56.33
C LEU A 150 -13.90 -54.88 -57.53
N LEU A 151 -13.14 -54.76 -58.63
CA LEU A 151 -13.31 -55.41 -59.94
C LEU A 151 -14.41 -54.96 -60.94
N GLU A 152 -13.88 -54.76 -62.16
CA GLU A 152 -14.45 -54.70 -63.52
C GLU A 152 -15.23 -53.46 -63.97
#